data_AF-A0A9W2ZBN8-F1
#
_entry.id   AF-A0A9W2ZBN8-F1
#
_cell.length_a   1.000
_cell.length_b   1.000
_cell.length_c   1.000
_cell.angle_alpha   90.00
_cell.angle_beta   90.00
_cell.angle_gamma   90.00
#
_symmetry.space_group_name_H-M   'P 1'
#
loop_
_entity.id
_entity.type
_entity.pdbx_description
1 polymer ?
#
loop_
_entity_poly.entity_id
_entity_poly.type
_entity_poly.pdbx_seq_one_letter_code
_entity_poly.pdbx_strand_id
1 'polypeptide(L)'
;MPTMEFRKVSFMWTIVSLLQAKVWLDVSRTLMSITIVCELSVIVMTSMAFFREPTKIMGWITAGVAGFSAVVGLVGLSVVAGKGISLMHLYLPKFKFSLGWSFSLFLIGQFTFLFASVWHFLDARDTVKK
;
A
#
# COMPACT_ATOMS: atom_id res chain seq x y z
N MET A 1 -14.03 42.62 12.34
CA MET A 1 -13.84 42.30 10.91
C MET A 1 -12.42 41.78 10.72
N PRO A 2 -12.19 40.55 10.25
CA PRO A 2 -10.84 40.08 9.97
C PRO A 2 -10.24 40.94 8.84
N THR A 3 -9.04 41.48 9.08
CA THR A 3 -8.29 42.33 8.13
C THR A 3 -7.94 41.53 6.87
N MET A 4 -7.84 42.19 5.71
CA MET A 4 -7.57 41.52 4.42
C MET A 4 -6.29 40.65 4.45
N GLU A 5 -5.30 41.05 5.23
CA GLU A 5 -4.06 40.30 5.54
C GLU A 5 -4.35 38.90 6.07
N PHE A 6 -5.25 38.79 7.06
CA PHE A 6 -5.61 37.51 7.70
C PHE A 6 -6.29 36.55 6.71
N ARG A 7 -7.05 37.10 5.77
CA ARG A 7 -7.73 36.33 4.72
C ARG A 7 -6.74 35.78 3.69
N LYS A 8 -5.70 36.55 3.33
CA LYS A 8 -4.61 36.09 2.45
C LYS A 8 -3.78 34.98 3.09
N VAL A 9 -3.42 35.14 4.37
CA VAL A 9 -2.64 34.13 5.10
C VAL A 9 -3.43 32.82 5.21
N SER A 10 -4.71 32.88 5.59
CA SER A 10 -5.60 31.70 5.64
C SER A 10 -5.74 30.98 4.29
N PHE A 11 -5.85 31.76 3.20
CA PHE A 11 -5.90 31.22 1.84
C PHE A 11 -4.58 30.52 1.44
N MET A 12 -3.44 31.14 1.76
CA MET A 12 -2.12 30.57 1.45
C MET A 12 -1.88 29.24 2.17
N TRP A 13 -2.25 29.14 3.46
CA TRP A 13 -2.17 27.88 4.21
C TRP A 13 -3.07 26.79 3.64
N THR A 14 -4.25 27.15 3.12
CA THR A 14 -5.16 26.22 2.45
C THR A 14 -4.57 25.69 1.15
N ILE A 15 -3.88 26.53 0.37
CA ILE A 15 -3.18 26.07 -0.83
C ILE A 15 -2.04 25.11 -0.48
N VAL A 16 -1.25 25.43 0.55
CA VAL A 16 -0.12 24.59 0.98
C VAL A 16 -0.59 23.21 1.44
N SER A 17 -1.68 23.14 2.21
CA SER A 17 -2.23 21.86 2.67
C SER A 17 -2.80 21.02 1.52
N LEU A 18 -3.46 21.65 0.53
CA LEU A 18 -3.94 20.98 -0.67
C LEU A 18 -2.79 20.44 -1.54
N LEU A 19 -1.71 21.22 -1.69
CA LEU A 19 -0.50 20.77 -2.38
C LEU A 19 0.15 19.57 -1.68
N GLN A 20 0.28 19.63 -0.35
CA GLN A 20 0.79 18.49 0.42
C GLN A 20 -0.10 17.26 0.24
N ALA A 21 -1.42 17.41 0.32
CA ALA A 21 -2.36 16.31 0.12
C ALA A 21 -2.20 15.64 -1.26
N LYS A 22 -2.00 16.44 -2.32
CA LYS A 22 -1.73 15.92 -3.66
C LYS A 22 -0.44 15.09 -3.70
N VAL A 23 0.65 15.61 -3.11
CA VAL A 23 1.93 14.87 -3.05
C VAL A 23 1.76 13.54 -2.35
N TRP A 24 1.05 13.49 -1.22
CA TRP A 24 0.81 12.23 -0.50
C TRP A 24 -0.05 11.24 -1.29
N LEU A 25 -1.02 11.72 -2.07
CA LEU A 25 -1.79 10.87 -2.98
C LEU A 25 -0.92 10.31 -4.10
N ASP A 26 -0.03 11.11 -4.68
CA ASP A 26 0.88 10.66 -5.74
C ASP A 26 1.92 9.66 -5.20
N VAL A 27 2.42 9.87 -3.98
CA VAL A 27 3.27 8.90 -3.26
C VAL A 27 2.52 7.59 -3.08
N SER A 28 1.29 7.61 -2.56
CA SER A 28 0.54 6.36 -2.38
C SER A 28 0.24 5.66 -3.70
N ARG A 29 -0.08 6.40 -4.77
CA ARG A 29 -0.30 5.80 -6.09
C ARG A 29 0.95 5.10 -6.58
N THR A 30 2.11 5.71 -6.35
CA THR A 30 3.41 5.12 -6.70
C THR A 30 3.66 3.83 -5.92
N LEU A 31 3.40 3.83 -4.61
CA LEU A 31 3.52 2.62 -3.78
C LEU A 31 2.55 1.51 -4.22
N MET A 32 1.31 1.85 -4.58
CA MET A 32 0.34 0.89 -5.12
C MET A 32 0.80 0.31 -6.46
N SER A 33 1.32 1.12 -7.37
CA SER A 33 1.88 0.64 -8.65
C SER A 33 3.05 -0.31 -8.43
N ILE A 34 3.95 0.00 -7.50
CA ILE A 34 5.06 -0.90 -7.12
C ILE A 34 4.53 -2.23 -6.60
N THR A 35 3.52 -2.18 -5.73
CA THR A 35 2.87 -3.38 -5.17
C THR A 35 2.33 -4.28 -6.28
N ILE A 36 1.59 -3.71 -7.25
CA ILE A 36 1.04 -4.47 -8.38
C ILE A 36 2.16 -5.13 -9.21
N VAL A 37 3.26 -4.41 -9.47
CA VAL A 37 4.41 -4.97 -10.22
C VAL A 37 5.05 -6.13 -9.45
N CYS A 38 5.20 -6.01 -8.12
CA CYS A 38 5.71 -7.09 -7.29
C CYS A 38 4.77 -8.30 -7.26
N GLU A 39 3.46 -8.09 -7.13
CA GLU A 39 2.44 -9.16 -7.17
C GLU A 39 2.45 -9.90 -8.51
N LEU A 40 2.53 -9.18 -9.64
CA LEU A 40 2.67 -9.78 -10.96
C LEU A 40 3.95 -10.60 -11.08
N SER A 41 5.06 -10.10 -10.54
CA SER A 41 6.34 -10.82 -10.54
C SER A 41 6.24 -12.13 -9.73
N VAL A 42 5.53 -12.11 -8.59
CA VAL A 42 5.23 -13.32 -7.80
C VAL A 42 4.42 -14.32 -8.61
N ILE A 43 3.38 -13.89 -9.31
CA ILE A 43 2.57 -14.78 -10.16
C ILE A 43 3.43 -15.43 -11.26
N VAL A 44 4.32 -14.66 -11.90
CA VAL A 44 5.23 -15.19 -12.92
C VAL A 44 6.18 -16.22 -12.31
N MET A 45 6.80 -15.93 -11.17
CA MET A 45 7.72 -16.85 -10.49
C MET A 45 7.01 -18.13 -10.04
N THR A 46 5.82 -18.02 -9.44
CA THR A 46 5.02 -19.18 -9.04
C THR A 46 4.60 -20.03 -10.25
N SER A 47 4.24 -19.39 -11.36
CA SER A 47 3.91 -20.09 -12.61
C SER A 47 5.13 -20.82 -13.16
N MET A 48 6.31 -20.19 -13.16
CA MET A 48 7.56 -20.85 -13.56
C MET A 48 7.89 -22.04 -12.65
N ALA A 49 7.64 -21.93 -11.34
CA ALA A 49 7.82 -23.03 -10.39
C ALA A 49 6.87 -24.21 -10.63
N PHE A 50 5.73 -23.97 -11.27
CA PHE A 50 4.78 -25.00 -11.65
C PHE A 50 5.20 -25.74 -12.92
N PHE A 51 5.73 -25.02 -13.91
CA PHE A 51 6.15 -25.60 -15.20
C PHE A 51 7.59 -26.13 -15.23
N ARG A 52 8.44 -25.72 -14.28
CA ARG A 52 9.82 -26.20 -14.11
C ARG A 52 9.99 -26.78 -12.71
N GLU A 53 11.10 -27.47 -12.46
CA GLU A 53 11.41 -27.96 -11.13
C GLU A 53 11.55 -26.79 -10.13
N PRO A 54 10.75 -26.76 -9.05
CA PRO A 54 10.80 -25.69 -8.07
C PRO A 54 12.14 -25.71 -7.34
N THR A 55 12.92 -24.64 -7.47
CA THR A 55 14.16 -24.49 -6.71
C THR A 55 13.89 -23.79 -5.38
N LYS A 56 14.60 -24.21 -4.33
CA LYS A 56 14.49 -23.61 -2.98
C LYS A 56 14.73 -22.10 -3.01
N ILE A 57 15.73 -21.65 -3.77
CA ILE A 57 16.07 -20.23 -3.93
C ILE A 57 14.88 -19.45 -4.52
N MET A 58 14.18 -20.02 -5.51
CA MET A 58 13.03 -19.36 -6.13
C MET A 58 11.86 -19.22 -5.16
N GLY A 59 11.65 -20.20 -4.27
CA GLY A 59 10.66 -20.10 -3.18
C GLY A 59 10.98 -18.98 -2.20
N TRP A 60 12.24 -18.84 -1.78
CA TRP A 60 12.68 -17.75 -0.90
C TRP A 60 12.55 -16.37 -1.55
N ILE A 61 12.93 -16.23 -2.82
CA ILE A 61 12.79 -14.98 -3.56
C ILE A 61 11.31 -14.62 -3.72
N THR A 62 10.47 -15.59 -4.10
CA THR A 62 9.04 -15.37 -4.30
C THR A 62 8.35 -14.96 -2.99
N ALA A 63 8.66 -15.64 -1.88
CA ALA A 63 8.18 -15.28 -0.55
C ALA A 63 8.66 -13.87 -0.15
N GLY A 64 9.94 -13.55 -0.40
CA GLY A 64 10.51 -12.23 -0.11
C GLY A 64 9.84 -11.09 -0.90
N VAL A 65 9.63 -11.28 -2.21
CA VAL A 65 8.95 -10.28 -3.06
C VAL A 65 7.48 -10.14 -2.66
N ALA A 66 6.80 -11.24 -2.35
CA ALA A 66 5.42 -11.21 -1.86
C ALA A 66 5.30 -10.45 -0.52
N GLY A 67 6.22 -10.70 0.41
CA GLY A 67 6.26 -10.03 1.71
C GLY A 67 6.57 -8.54 1.59
N PHE A 68 7.56 -8.18 0.76
CA PHE A 68 7.87 -6.78 0.46
C PHE A 68 6.67 -6.06 -0.15
N SER A 69 6.01 -6.69 -1.14
CA SER A 69 4.81 -6.15 -1.77
C SER A 69 3.73 -5.84 -0.74
N ALA A 70 3.42 -6.82 0.13
CA ALA A 70 2.41 -6.67 1.17
C ALA A 70 2.69 -5.48 2.11
N VAL A 71 3.94 -5.33 2.54
CA VAL A 71 4.34 -4.22 3.42
C VAL A 71 4.22 -2.88 2.71
N VAL A 72 4.71 -2.78 1.46
CA VAL A 72 4.61 -1.55 0.66
C VAL A 72 3.16 -1.16 0.39
N GLY A 73 2.30 -2.12 0.08
CA GLY A 73 0.87 -1.92 -0.14
C GLY A 73 0.15 -1.43 1.13
N LEU A 74 0.45 -2.02 2.29
CA LEU A 74 -0.08 -1.57 3.58
C LEU A 74 0.39 -0.16 3.96
N VAL A 75 1.66 0.17 3.69
CA VAL A 75 2.19 1.53 3.91
C VAL A 75 1.46 2.53 3.01
N GLY A 76 1.30 2.25 1.72
CA GLY A 76 0.54 3.10 0.80
C GLY A 76 -0.90 3.34 1.26
N LEU A 77 -1.59 2.27 1.67
CA LEU A 77 -2.93 2.36 2.26
C LEU A 77 -2.98 3.25 3.50
N SER A 78 -2.02 3.08 4.42
CA SER A 78 -1.97 3.86 5.66
C SER A 78 -1.77 5.36 5.39
N VAL A 79 -0.99 5.71 4.37
CA VAL A 79 -0.78 7.10 3.94
C VAL A 79 -2.09 7.70 3.41
N VAL A 80 -2.83 6.97 2.56
CA VAL A 80 -4.12 7.46 2.02
C VAL A 80 -5.17 7.58 3.11
N ALA A 81 -5.31 6.57 3.96
CA ALA A 81 -6.28 6.59 5.05
C ALA A 81 -5.95 7.71 6.06
N GLY A 82 -4.71 7.79 6.51
CA GLY A 82 -4.29 8.79 7.50
C GLY A 82 -4.39 10.22 6.97
N LYS A 83 -3.92 10.49 5.75
CA LYS A 83 -4.00 11.83 5.15
C LYS A 83 -5.43 12.17 4.70
N GLY A 84 -6.18 11.21 4.19
CA GLY A 84 -7.59 11.39 3.82
C GLY A 84 -8.47 11.75 5.02
N ILE A 85 -8.31 11.05 6.14
CA ILE A 85 -9.01 11.35 7.39
C ILE A 85 -8.61 12.72 7.93
N SER A 86 -7.31 13.04 7.93
CA SER A 86 -6.81 14.34 8.40
C SER A 86 -7.37 15.50 7.56
N LEU A 87 -7.42 15.33 6.23
CA LEU A 87 -7.98 16.34 5.33
C LEU A 87 -9.49 16.52 5.52
N MET A 88 -10.25 15.43 5.65
CA MET A 88 -11.69 15.50 5.90
C MET A 88 -12.00 16.18 7.23
N HIS A 89 -11.25 15.85 8.28
CA HIS A 89 -11.45 16.44 9.60
C HIS A 89 -11.15 17.95 9.61
N LEU A 90 -10.17 18.41 8.83
CA LEU A 90 -9.81 19.83 8.76
C LEU A 90 -10.79 20.65 7.91
N TYR A 91 -11.25 20.11 6.77
CA TYR A 91 -11.96 20.90 5.75
C TYR A 91 -13.45 20.57 5.60
N LEU A 92 -13.87 19.37 5.96
CA LEU A 92 -15.23 18.88 5.73
C LEU A 92 -15.76 18.12 6.96
N PRO A 93 -15.85 18.76 8.15
CA PRO A 93 -16.22 18.08 9.39
C PRO A 93 -17.64 17.50 9.39
N LYS A 94 -18.49 17.90 8.44
CA LYS A 94 -19.85 17.37 8.26
C LYS A 94 -19.93 16.11 7.40
N PHE A 95 -18.85 15.75 6.70
CA PHE A 95 -18.82 14.55 5.85
C PHE A 95 -18.25 13.37 6.64
N LYS A 96 -18.97 12.25 6.65
CA LYS A 96 -18.46 10.99 7.19
C LYS A 96 -17.53 10.35 6.17
N PHE A 97 -16.28 10.12 6.57
CA PHE A 97 -15.34 9.32 5.78
C PHE A 97 -15.87 7.88 5.72
N SER A 98 -16.18 7.40 4.51
CA SER A 98 -16.59 6.02 4.26
C SER A 98 -15.53 5.34 3.41
N LEU A 99 -15.01 4.23 3.89
CA LEU A 99 -14.08 3.38 3.13
C LEU A 99 -14.90 2.62 2.08
N GLY A 100 -14.57 2.85 0.80
CA GLY A 100 -15.20 2.13 -0.30
C GLY A 100 -14.81 0.65 -0.32
N TRP A 101 -15.63 -0.18 -0.97
CA TRP A 101 -15.38 -1.61 -1.14
C TRP A 101 -13.99 -1.95 -1.70
N SER A 102 -13.48 -1.13 -2.63
CA SER A 102 -12.14 -1.31 -3.22
C SER A 102 -11.03 -1.22 -2.18
N PHE A 103 -11.18 -0.39 -1.15
CA PHE A 103 -10.20 -0.27 -0.07
C PHE A 103 -10.18 -1.55 0.78
N SER A 104 -11.36 -2.04 1.17
CA SER A 104 -11.49 -3.27 1.96
C SER A 104 -10.96 -4.50 1.20
N LEU A 105 -11.29 -4.62 -0.09
CA LEU A 105 -10.78 -5.70 -0.94
C LEU A 105 -9.27 -5.65 -1.07
N PHE A 106 -8.70 -4.46 -1.28
CA PHE A 106 -7.25 -4.31 -1.36
C PHE A 106 -6.58 -4.66 -0.02
N LEU A 107 -7.12 -4.21 1.11
CA LEU A 107 -6.62 -4.56 2.45
C LEU A 107 -6.61 -6.08 2.68
N ILE A 108 -7.73 -6.76 2.39
CA ILE A 108 -7.84 -8.22 2.50
C ILE A 108 -6.81 -8.91 1.58
N GLY A 109 -6.64 -8.40 0.36
CA GLY A 109 -5.63 -8.87 -0.58
C GLY A 109 -4.21 -8.78 -0.02
N GLN A 110 -3.83 -7.64 0.55
CA GLN A 110 -2.50 -7.45 1.17
C GLN A 110 -2.27 -8.40 2.35
N PHE A 111 -3.27 -8.62 3.21
CA PHE A 111 -3.17 -9.61 4.30
C PHE A 111 -3.04 -11.05 3.78
N THR A 112 -3.78 -11.39 2.74
CA THR A 112 -3.70 -12.71 2.11
C THR A 112 -2.32 -12.94 1.51
N PHE A 113 -1.74 -11.92 0.85
CA PHE A 113 -0.39 -11.97 0.29
C PHE A 113 0.68 -12.10 1.38
N LEU A 114 0.53 -11.37 2.49
CA LEU A 114 1.42 -11.48 3.65
C LEU A 114 1.39 -12.90 4.24
N PHE A 115 0.19 -13.46 4.41
CA PHE A 115 0.04 -14.82 4.94
C PHE A 115 0.65 -15.86 3.99
N ALA A 116 0.39 -15.75 2.69
CA ALA A 116 0.98 -16.62 1.67
C ALA A 116 2.51 -16.52 1.65
N SER A 117 3.07 -15.32 1.78
CA SER A 117 4.52 -15.09 1.88
C SER A 117 5.12 -15.82 3.09
N VAL A 118 4.52 -15.66 4.28
CA VAL A 118 4.98 -16.34 5.50
C VAL A 118 4.89 -17.86 5.34
N TRP A 119 3.78 -18.35 4.79
CA TRP A 119 3.60 -19.78 4.55
C TRP A 119 4.68 -20.35 3.62
N HIS A 120 4.93 -19.70 2.48
CA HIS A 120 5.98 -20.11 1.55
C HIS A 120 7.38 -20.03 2.17
N PHE A 121 7.63 -19.06 3.04
CA PHE A 121 8.90 -18.96 3.75
C PHE A 121 9.12 -20.11 4.74
N LEU A 122 8.06 -20.53 5.45
CA LEU A 122 8.10 -21.66 6.37
C LEU A 122 8.30 -22.99 5.62
N ASP A 123 7.57 -23.21 4.54
CA ASP A 123 7.70 -24.40 3.70
C ASP A 123 9.11 -24.52 3.08
N ALA A 124 9.64 -23.40 2.59
CA ALA A 124 10.99 -23.34 2.04
C ALA A 124 12.10 -23.50 3.11
N ARG A 125 11.78 -23.34 4.41
CA ARG A 125 12.71 -23.61 5.52
C ARG A 125 12.75 -25.10 5.88
N ASP A 126 11.60 -25.77 5.93
CA ASP A 126 11.53 -27.17 6.38
C ASP A 126 12.21 -28.15 5.42
N THR A 127 12.33 -27.78 4.15
CA THR A 127 13.11 -28.54 3.17
C THR A 127 14.64 -28.50 3.39
N VAL A 128 15.17 -27.72 4.33
CA VAL A 128 16.62 -27.65 4.66
C VAL A 128 17.06 -28.81 5.58
N LYS A 129 16.14 -29.51 6.23
CA LYS A 129 16.46 -30.56 7.21
C LYS A 129 16.48 -32.00 6.67
N LYS A 130 16.33 -32.20 5.36
CA LYS A 130 16.51 -33.50 4.68
C LYS A 130 17.70 -33.40 3.73
#